data_AF-A0A8H5RWN4-F1
#
_entry.id   AF-A0A8H5RWN4-F1
#
_cell.length_a   1.000
_cell.length_b   1.000
_cell.length_c   1.000
_cell.angle_alpha   90.00
_cell.angle_beta   90.00
_cell.angle_gamma   90.00
#
_symmetry.space_group_name_H-M   'P 1'
#
loop_
_entity.id
_entity.type
_entity.pdbx_description
1 polymer ?
#
loop_
_entity_poly.entity_id
_entity_poly.type
_entity_poly.pdbx_seq_one_letter_code
_entity_poly.pdbx_strand_id
1 'polypeptide(L)'
;MTSRNLNKTWRDIVFEQYEADHAADVPFPIHYLIYGDQWKTDIIIEIPNKIDVPVFRHALLHAASSRRLEKDPAYEDDLIKIRARIPPSAQSRNDSHLQDDATAAGNSG
;
A
#
# COMPACT_ATOMS: atom_id res chain seq x y z
N MET A 1 27.26 6.46 -7.83
CA MET A 1 26.31 5.59 -8.54
C MET A 1 26.21 4.29 -7.77
N THR A 2 25.14 4.09 -7.00
CA THR A 2 24.91 2.83 -6.29
C THR A 2 24.34 1.81 -7.27
N SER A 3 25.09 0.72 -7.48
CA SER A 3 24.68 -0.41 -8.31
C SER A 3 23.36 -0.97 -7.76
N ARG A 4 22.25 -0.74 -8.46
CA ARG A 4 20.98 -1.41 -8.14
C ARG A 4 21.12 -2.87 -8.54
N ASN A 5 21.33 -3.73 -7.55
CA ASN A 5 21.37 -5.17 -7.74
C ASN A 5 19.99 -5.64 -8.23
N LEU A 6 19.89 -5.92 -9.53
CA LEU A 6 18.66 -6.33 -10.23
C LEU A 6 18.07 -7.65 -9.72
N ASN A 7 18.79 -8.38 -8.86
CA ASN A 7 18.32 -9.62 -8.24
C ASN A 7 17.52 -9.41 -6.94
N LYS A 8 17.45 -8.17 -6.42
CA LYS A 8 16.69 -7.89 -5.19
C LYS A 8 15.20 -7.82 -5.50
N THR A 9 14.41 -8.59 -4.77
CA THR A 9 12.95 -8.49 -4.83
C THR A 9 12.50 -7.23 -4.11
N TRP A 10 11.26 -6.76 -4.36
CA TRP A 10 10.71 -5.62 -3.63
C TRP A 10 10.69 -5.86 -2.11
N ARG A 11 10.55 -7.12 -1.67
CA ARG A 11 10.60 -7.51 -0.26
C ARG A 11 11.98 -7.23 0.34
N ASP A 12 13.05 -7.61 -0.36
CA ASP A 12 14.42 -7.39 0.10
C ASP A 12 14.72 -5.89 0.26
N ILE A 13 14.27 -5.08 -0.69
CA ILE A 13 14.41 -3.62 -0.64
C ILE A 13 13.70 -3.05 0.59
N VAL A 14 12.46 -3.51 0.84
CA VAL A 14 11.66 -3.05 1.98
C VAL A 14 12.25 -3.53 3.32
N PHE A 15 12.83 -4.73 3.38
CA PHE A 15 13.52 -5.21 4.56
C PHE A 15 14.75 -4.36 4.90
N GLU A 16 15.59 -4.08 3.92
CA GLU A 16 16.78 -3.25 4.12
C GLU A 16 16.41 -1.83 4.54
N GLN A 17 15.38 -1.25 3.91
CA GLN A 17 14.89 0.08 4.26
C GLN A 17 14.34 0.12 5.68
N TYR A 18 13.50 -0.85 6.07
CA TYR A 18 12.94 -0.91 7.42
C TYR A 18 14.00 -1.12 8.49
N GLU A 19 15.01 -1.96 8.23
CA GLU A 19 16.09 -2.19 9.18
C GLU A 19 16.92 -0.92 9.42
N ALA A 20 17.21 -0.16 8.35
CA ALA A 20 17.88 1.13 8.46
C ALA A 20 17.03 2.17 9.20
N ASP A 21 15.74 2.26 8.88
CA ASP A 21 14.80 3.20 9.50
C ASP A 21 14.54 2.87 10.97
N HIS A 22 14.45 1.57 11.31
CA HIS A 22 14.33 1.09 12.67
C HIS A 22 15.58 1.43 13.50
N ALA A 23 16.78 1.30 12.92
CA ALA A 23 18.04 1.68 13.56
C ALA A 23 18.19 3.20 13.72
N ALA A 24 17.62 3.97 12.80
CA ALA A 24 17.59 5.44 12.84
C ALA A 24 16.45 6.01 13.72
N ASP A 25 15.61 5.14 14.29
CA ASP A 25 14.46 5.51 15.13
C ASP A 25 13.53 6.55 14.47
N VAL A 26 13.21 6.32 13.19
CA VAL A 26 12.35 7.25 12.45
C VAL A 26 10.92 7.28 13.04
N PRO A 27 10.22 8.43 12.98
CA PRO A 27 8.87 8.55 13.50
C PRO A 27 7.86 7.74 12.67
N PHE A 28 6.86 7.20 13.36
CA PHE A 28 5.75 6.45 12.77
C PHE A 28 4.51 7.33 12.58
N PRO A 29 3.63 7.04 11.59
CA PRO A 29 3.68 5.90 10.67
C PRO A 29 4.74 6.06 9.57
N ILE A 30 5.32 4.94 9.14
CA ILE A 30 6.27 4.89 8.01
C ILE A 30 5.51 4.47 6.75
N HIS A 31 5.79 5.14 5.63
CA HIS A 31 5.23 4.82 4.32
C HIS A 31 6.33 4.54 3.30
N TYR A 32 6.32 3.35 2.73
CA TYR A 32 7.17 2.98 1.60
C TYR A 32 6.38 2.95 0.31
N LEU A 33 6.92 3.60 -0.72
CA LEU A 33 6.43 3.50 -2.09
C LEU A 33 7.42 2.66 -2.90
N ILE A 34 6.99 1.49 -3.36
CA ILE A 34 7.84 0.56 -4.09
C ILE A 34 7.09 -0.09 -5.25
N TYR A 35 7.80 -0.44 -6.31
CA TYR A 35 7.22 -1.21 -7.41
C TYR A 35 7.10 -2.69 -7.01
N GLY A 36 5.86 -3.18 -6.91
CA GLY A 36 5.56 -4.58 -6.68
C GLY A 36 5.61 -5.36 -7.99
N ASP A 37 6.73 -6.02 -8.27
CA ASP A 37 6.96 -6.80 -9.50
C ASP A 37 5.92 -7.89 -9.74
N GLN A 38 5.33 -8.43 -8.66
CA GLN A 38 4.25 -9.39 -8.64
C GLN A 38 2.94 -8.85 -9.23
N TRP A 39 2.58 -7.62 -8.90
CA TRP A 39 1.33 -6.97 -9.33
C TRP A 39 1.54 -6.01 -10.50
N LYS A 40 2.80 -5.83 -10.94
CA LYS A 40 3.22 -4.90 -11.99
C LYS A 40 2.77 -3.46 -11.74
N THR A 41 2.64 -3.08 -10.47
CA THR A 41 2.16 -1.76 -10.06
C THR A 41 2.95 -1.23 -8.88
N ASP A 42 2.92 0.08 -8.71
CA ASP A 42 3.38 0.73 -7.49
C ASP A 42 2.48 0.33 -6.32
N ILE A 43 3.08 -0.07 -5.20
CA ILE A 43 2.40 -0.37 -3.95
C ILE A 43 2.87 0.58 -2.85
N ILE A 44 1.96 0.91 -1.95
CA ILE A 44 2.23 1.64 -0.73
C ILE A 44 2.19 0.64 0.42
N ILE A 45 3.28 0.57 1.19
CA ILE A 45 3.37 -0.21 2.42
C ILE A 45 3.39 0.78 3.58
N GLU A 46 2.43 0.66 4.48
CA GLU A 46 2.29 1.46 5.68
C GLU A 46 2.60 0.61 6.90
N ILE A 47 3.40 1.16 7.80
CA ILE A 47 3.74 0.57 9.08
C ILE A 47 3.25 1.55 10.15
N PRO A 48 2.15 1.25 10.86
CA PRO A 48 1.50 2.19 11.76
C PRO A 48 2.30 2.43 13.04
N ASN A 49 3.02 1.42 13.54
CA ASN A 49 3.71 1.45 14.82
C ASN A 49 5.13 0.85 14.70
N LYS A 50 6.01 1.24 15.62
CA LYS A 50 7.33 0.61 15.76
C LYS A 50 7.16 -0.86 16.16
N ILE A 51 7.70 -1.75 15.35
CA ILE A 51 7.70 -3.20 15.58
C ILE A 51 9.12 -3.73 15.39
N ASP A 52 9.44 -4.83 16.05
CA ASP A 52 10.78 -5.39 15.92
C ASP A 52 11.02 -5.89 14.49
N VAL A 53 12.25 -5.74 13.99
CA VAL A 53 12.64 -6.16 12.64
C VAL A 53 12.23 -7.61 12.31
N PRO A 54 12.37 -8.61 13.20
CA PRO A 54 11.89 -9.96 12.93
C PRO A 54 10.37 -10.06 12.78
N VAL A 55 9.61 -9.29 13.57
CA VAL A 55 8.14 -9.24 13.51
C VAL A 55 7.70 -8.63 12.18
N PHE A 56 8.34 -7.52 11.78
CA PHE A 56 8.10 -6.91 10.48
C PHE A 56 8.38 -7.88 9.32
N ARG A 57 9.52 -8.56 9.35
CA ARG A 57 9.88 -9.55 8.31
C ARG A 57 8.82 -10.65 8.20
N HIS A 58 8.35 -11.16 9.32
CA HIS A 58 7.30 -12.17 9.35
C HIS A 58 5.98 -11.64 8.78
N ALA A 59 5.53 -10.47 9.22
CA ALA A 59 4.30 -9.83 8.75
C ALA A 59 4.32 -9.59 7.24
N LEU A 60 5.43 -9.05 6.70
CA LEU A 60 5.55 -8.78 5.27
C LEU A 60 5.56 -10.08 4.43
N LEU A 61 6.25 -11.13 4.90
CA LEU A 61 6.24 -12.42 4.24
C LEU A 61 4.86 -13.08 4.27
N HIS A 62 4.15 -12.94 5.39
CA HIS A 62 2.77 -13.42 5.52
C HIS A 62 1.85 -12.70 4.54
N ALA A 63 1.87 -11.37 4.50
CA ALA A 63 1.10 -10.56 3.56
C ALA A 63 1.40 -10.92 2.10
N ALA A 64 2.68 -10.95 1.72
CA ALA A 64 3.10 -11.31 0.37
C ALA A 64 2.69 -12.73 -0.03
N SER A 65 2.72 -13.68 0.90
CA SER A 65 2.29 -15.06 0.66
C SER A 65 0.78 -15.16 0.50
N SER A 66 0.01 -14.47 1.35
CA SER A 66 -1.46 -14.47 1.32
C SER A 66 -2.02 -13.87 0.03
N ARG A 67 -1.34 -12.86 -0.53
CA ARG A 67 -1.74 -12.19 -1.78
C ARG A 67 -1.05 -12.74 -3.02
N ARG A 68 -0.36 -13.88 -2.92
CA ARG A 68 0.53 -14.33 -3.99
C ARG A 68 -0.18 -14.59 -5.33
N LEU A 69 -1.40 -15.09 -5.27
CA LEU A 69 -2.23 -15.44 -6.42
C LEU A 69 -3.27 -14.35 -6.74
N GLU A 70 -3.37 -13.33 -5.89
CA GLU A 70 -4.34 -12.25 -6.03
C GLU A 70 -3.82 -11.18 -6.98
N LYS A 71 -4.72 -10.64 -7.81
CA LYS A 71 -4.40 -9.51 -8.69
C LYS A 71 -4.28 -8.19 -7.93
N ASP A 72 -4.99 -8.08 -6.81
CA ASP A 72 -4.98 -6.91 -5.95
C ASP A 72 -3.93 -7.08 -4.82
N PRO A 73 -2.97 -6.15 -4.66
CA PRO A 73 -2.03 -6.16 -3.54
C PRO A 73 -2.66 -5.76 -2.20
N ALA A 74 -3.92 -5.33 -2.15
CA ALA A 74 -4.57 -4.84 -0.95
C ALA A 74 -4.52 -5.85 0.21
N TYR A 75 -3.82 -5.51 1.28
CA TYR A 75 -3.70 -6.30 2.50
C TYR A 75 -3.69 -5.35 3.71
N GLU A 76 -4.35 -5.73 4.79
CA GLU A 76 -4.39 -4.93 6.01
C GLU A 76 -4.47 -5.87 7.21
N ASP A 77 -3.56 -5.64 8.16
CA ASP A 77 -3.61 -6.19 9.50
C ASP A 77 -3.16 -5.12 10.52
N ASP A 78 -2.99 -5.53 11.78
CA ASP A 78 -2.60 -4.63 12.87
C ASP A 78 -1.14 -4.13 12.76
N LEU A 79 -0.30 -4.80 11.96
CA LEU A 79 1.15 -4.57 11.88
C LEU A 79 1.56 -3.82 10.61
N ILE A 80 0.91 -4.09 9.48
CA ILE A 80 1.20 -3.49 8.19
C ILE A 80 -0.06 -3.34 7.33
N LYS A 81 -0.04 -2.33 6.45
CA LYS A 81 -1.03 -2.19 5.37
C LYS A 81 -0.33 -2.11 4.03
N ILE A 82 -0.82 -2.83 3.04
CA ILE A 82 -0.33 -2.81 1.67
C ILE A 82 -1.50 -2.42 0.78
N ARG A 83 -1.29 -1.45 -0.11
CA ARG A 83 -2.30 -1.04 -1.09
C ARG A 83 -1.67 -0.71 -2.43
N ALA A 84 -2.40 -0.94 -3.52
CA ALA A 84 -2.00 -0.42 -4.81
C ALA A 84 -2.01 1.11 -4.78
N ARG A 85 -1.01 1.74 -5.37
CA ARG A 85 -1.06 3.16 -5.66
C ARG A 85 -2.01 3.37 -6.84
N ILE A 86 -3.20 3.87 -6.54
CA ILE A 86 -4.12 4.32 -7.59
C ILE A 86 -3.54 5.62 -8.17
N PRO A 87 -3.21 5.67 -9.47
CA PRO A 87 -2.77 6.92 -10.08
C PRO A 87 -3.90 7.95 -9.97
N PRO A 88 -3.60 9.25 -9.78
CA PRO A 88 -4.60 10.28 -9.57
C PRO A 88 -5.66 10.36 -10.70
N SER A 89 -5.31 9.92 -11.92
CA SER A 89 -6.24 9.82 -13.05
C SER A 89 -7.35 8.76 -12.90
N ALA A 90 -7.17 7.77 -12.02
CA ALA A 90 -8.18 6.74 -11.74
C ALA A 90 -9.03 7.06 -10.49
N GLN A 91 -8.58 7.95 -9.61
CA GLN A 91 -9.37 8.40 -8.45
C GLN A 91 -10.60 9.22 -8.87
N SER A 92 -10.51 9.99 -9.95
CA SER A 92 -11.59 10.91 -10.38
C SER A 92 -12.85 10.21 -10.93
N ARG A 93 -12.82 8.89 -11.19
CA ARG A 93 -14.00 8.19 -11.75
C ARG A 93 -14.99 7.67 -10.72
N ASN A 94 -14.63 7.67 -9.43
CA ASN A 94 -15.48 7.08 -8.38
C ASN A 94 -16.28 8.11 -7.56
N ASP A 95 -16.03 9.42 -7.72
CA ASP A 95 -16.73 10.48 -6.98
C ASP A 95 -17.91 11.13 -7.74
N SER A 96 -18.33 10.58 -8.89
CA SER A 96 -19.35 11.22 -9.74
C SER A 96 -20.63 10.42 -9.94
N HIS A 97 -20.95 9.48 -9.05
CA HIS A 97 -22.24 8.80 -9.12
C HIS A 97 -22.81 8.60 -7.72
N LEU A 98 -23.52 9.62 -7.22
CA LEU A 98 -24.67 9.51 -6.30
C LEU A 98 -25.11 10.92 -5.87
N GLN A 99 -25.67 11.71 -6.80
CA GLN A 99 -26.61 12.76 -6.41
C GLN A 99 -27.54 13.19 -7.55
N ASP A 100 -28.32 12.24 -8.07
CA ASP A 100 -29.49 12.55 -8.90
C ASP A 100 -30.64 11.62 -8.48
N ASP A 101 -31.28 11.90 -7.34
CA ASP A 101 -32.71 11.61 -7.17
C ASP A 101 -33.30 12.43 -6.01
N ALA A 102 -33.92 13.56 -6.36
CA ALA A 102 -34.96 14.19 -5.55
C ALA A 102 -35.88 14.98 -6.50
N THR A 103 -36.67 14.20 -7.24
CA THR A 103 -38.03 14.48 -7.73
C THR A 103 -38.47 15.94 -7.86
N ALA A 104 -38.62 16.37 -9.12
CA ALA A 104 -39.60 17.39 -9.48
C ALA A 104 -41.02 16.88 -9.18
N ALA A 105 -41.77 17.62 -8.36
CA ALA A 105 -43.22 17.58 -8.35
C ALA A 105 -43.72 19.02 -8.21
N GLY A 106 -44.12 19.61 -9.34
CA GLY A 106 -44.91 20.83 -9.32
C GLY A 106 -46.32 20.54 -8.82
N ASN A 107 -46.95 21.51 -8.17
CA ASN A 107 -48.34 21.82 -8.51
C ASN A 107 -48.70 23.26 -8.12
N SER A 108 -49.44 23.88 -9.03
CA SER A 108 -50.07 25.20 -8.93
C SER A 108 -51.28 25.18 -8.00
N GLY A 109 -51.60 26.33 -7.40
CA GLY A 109 -52.84 26.57 -6.64
C GLY A 109 -52.82 27.91 -5.94
#